data_AF-A0A418CP21-F1
#
_entry.id   AF-A0A418CP21-F1
#
_cell.length_a   1.000
_cell.length_b   1.000
_cell.length_c   1.000
_cell.angle_alpha   90.00
_cell.angle_beta   90.00
_cell.angle_gamma   90.00
#
_symmetry.space_group_name_H-M   'P 1'
#
loop_
_entity.id
_entity.type
_entity.pdbx_description
1 polymer ?
#
loop_
_entity_poly.entity_id
_entity_poly.type
_entity_poly.pdbx_seq_one_letter_code
_entity_poly.pdbx_strand_id
1 'polypeptide(L)'
;MVPVKKSRGEAIIPSTLWFEWFTLVPRPWNQGNDGNRLRRSDMKLLVDFMRLYIEGGYSLGEHKDGYRDEVLKLGKSVEVKLGLYFKEKGIKAKAGGARLKKLREVHCAGHFDAHIQRFDGLFRAGLVEDPSPLSSINQLRLLQLNASI
;
A
#
# COMPACT_ATOMS: atom_id res chain seq x y z
N MET A 1 -5.77 35.87 4.88
CA MET A 1 -4.96 34.62 4.88
C MET A 1 -5.55 33.70 5.94
N VAL A 2 -6.40 32.74 5.57
CA VAL A 2 -6.92 31.76 6.52
C VAL A 2 -5.90 30.61 6.57
N PRO A 3 -5.30 30.27 7.72
CA PRO A 3 -4.48 29.08 7.79
C PRO A 3 -5.41 27.89 7.56
N VAL A 4 -5.22 27.18 6.44
CA VAL A 4 -5.96 25.96 6.17
C VAL A 4 -5.59 25.00 7.29
N LYS A 5 -6.55 24.71 8.16
CA LYS A 5 -6.41 23.72 9.23
C LYS A 5 -6.04 22.41 8.53
N LYS A 6 -4.79 21.96 8.72
CA LYS A 6 -4.38 20.58 8.41
C LYS A 6 -5.40 19.67 9.07
N SER A 7 -6.17 18.92 8.27
CA SER A 7 -7.19 18.01 8.77
C SER A 7 -6.51 16.99 9.69
N ARG A 8 -6.65 17.21 11.00
CA ARG A 8 -6.30 16.21 12.00
C ARG A 8 -7.31 15.08 11.83
N GLY A 9 -6.85 13.91 11.41
CA GLY A 9 -7.61 12.67 11.54
C GLY A 9 -8.48 12.27 10.36
N GLU A 10 -8.09 12.55 9.12
CA GLU A 10 -8.73 11.85 8.00
C GLU A 10 -8.38 10.36 8.10
N ALA A 11 -9.41 9.52 8.19
CA ALA A 11 -9.23 8.08 8.28
C ALA A 11 -8.55 7.62 6.98
N ILE A 12 -7.31 7.13 7.08
CA ILE A 12 -6.69 6.41 5.96
C ILE A 12 -7.52 5.15 5.73
N ILE A 13 -8.37 5.15 4.72
CA ILE A 13 -9.13 3.97 4.29
C ILE A 13 -8.24 3.25 3.26
N PRO A 14 -7.78 2.01 3.55
CA PRO A 14 -6.84 1.33 2.69
C PRO A 14 -7.32 1.16 1.24
N SER A 15 -8.57 0.73 1.02
CA SER A 15 -9.12 0.61 -0.34
C SER A 15 -9.19 1.95 -1.07
N THR A 16 -9.45 3.07 -0.38
CA THR A 16 -9.45 4.40 -0.98
C THR A 16 -8.05 4.79 -1.45
N LEU A 17 -7.03 4.62 -0.61
CA LEU A 17 -5.65 4.95 -1.00
C LEU A 17 -5.12 4.01 -2.09
N TRP A 18 -5.52 2.74 -2.07
CA TRP A 18 -5.27 1.81 -3.17
C TRP A 18 -5.91 2.28 -4.47
N PHE A 19 -7.20 2.60 -4.43
CA PHE A 19 -7.92 3.08 -5.61
C PHE A 19 -7.31 4.37 -6.15
N GLU A 20 -7.00 5.34 -5.28
CA GLU A 20 -6.34 6.58 -5.66
C GLU A 20 -4.97 6.35 -6.29
N TRP A 21 -4.16 5.45 -5.70
CA TRP A 21 -2.85 5.08 -6.23
C TRP A 21 -2.96 4.67 -7.70
N PHE A 22 -3.88 3.74 -8.00
CA PHE A 22 -4.03 3.17 -9.33
C PHE A 22 -4.88 4.00 -10.30
N THR A 23 -5.72 4.93 -9.84
CA THR A 23 -6.70 5.61 -10.73
C THR A 23 -6.53 7.11 -10.88
N LEU A 24 -5.80 7.80 -9.98
CA LEU A 24 -5.60 9.24 -10.08
C LEU A 24 -4.80 9.62 -11.34
N VAL A 25 -5.13 10.79 -11.88
CA VAL A 25 -4.46 11.40 -13.04
C VAL A 25 -4.11 12.85 -12.65
N PRO A 26 -2.82 13.25 -12.62
CA PRO A 26 -1.64 12.41 -12.86
C PRO A 26 -1.44 11.36 -11.75
N ARG A 27 -0.86 10.21 -12.10
CA ARG A 27 -0.57 9.12 -11.16
C ARG A 27 0.27 9.62 -9.98
N PRO A 28 0.04 9.16 -8.73
CA PRO A 28 0.81 9.63 -7.58
C PRO A 28 2.32 9.39 -7.68
N TRP A 29 2.75 8.36 -8.42
CA TRP A 29 4.17 8.10 -8.71
C TRP A 29 4.75 8.96 -9.85
N ASN A 30 3.91 9.66 -10.61
CA ASN A 30 4.32 10.62 -11.65
C ASN A 30 4.29 12.07 -11.13
N GLN A 31 3.77 12.31 -9.92
CA GLN A 31 3.77 13.63 -9.30
C GLN A 31 5.19 13.94 -8.78
N GLY A 32 5.77 15.07 -9.17
CA GLY A 32 7.11 15.52 -8.75
C GLY A 32 7.19 15.92 -7.28
N ASN A 33 8.03 16.89 -6.91
CA ASN A 33 8.09 17.42 -5.53
C ASN A 33 6.92 18.38 -5.24
N ASP A 34 5.69 17.88 -5.27
CA ASP A 34 4.55 18.62 -4.73
C ASP A 34 4.61 18.62 -3.18
N GLY A 35 4.00 19.62 -2.53
CA GLY A 35 3.96 19.73 -1.06
C GLY A 35 3.26 18.56 -0.34
N ASN A 36 2.92 17.48 -1.06
CA ASN A 36 2.19 16.31 -0.59
C ASN A 36 3.07 15.04 -0.50
N ARG A 37 4.40 15.21 -0.51
CA ARG A 37 5.38 14.11 -0.42
C ARG A 37 5.10 13.14 0.72
N LEU A 38 4.73 13.64 1.91
CA LEU A 38 4.45 12.78 3.06
C LEU A 38 3.24 11.86 2.82
N ARG A 39 2.13 12.41 2.32
CA ARG A 39 0.91 11.63 2.00
C ARG A 39 1.21 10.59 0.92
N ARG A 40 2.01 10.94 -0.09
CA ARG A 40 2.41 10.01 -1.15
C ARG A 40 3.28 8.88 -0.62
N SER A 41 4.24 9.16 0.25
CA SER A 41 5.02 8.13 0.92
C SER A 41 4.16 7.20 1.78
N ASP A 42 3.19 7.74 2.50
CA ASP A 42 2.25 6.95 3.31
C ASP A 42 1.29 6.11 2.45
N MET A 43 0.76 6.68 1.36
CA MET A 43 -0.06 5.96 0.36
C MET A 43 0.74 4.84 -0.28
N LYS A 44 1.96 5.13 -0.74
CA LYS A 44 2.87 4.14 -1.33
C LYS A 44 3.16 2.99 -0.37
N LEU A 45 3.50 3.30 0.88
CA LEU A 45 3.78 2.27 1.88
C LEU A 45 2.55 1.41 2.18
N LEU A 46 1.37 2.01 2.28
CA LEU A 46 0.14 1.26 2.48
C LEU A 46 -0.14 0.31 1.31
N VAL A 47 0.01 0.81 0.08
CA VAL A 47 -0.19 0.02 -1.14
C VAL A 47 0.77 -1.17 -1.17
N ASP A 48 2.03 -0.97 -0.80
CA ASP A 48 3.00 -2.06 -0.68
C ASP A 48 2.55 -3.12 0.34
N PHE A 49 2.08 -2.71 1.53
CA PHE A 49 1.52 -3.66 2.49
C PHE A 49 0.30 -4.38 1.92
N MET A 50 -0.57 -3.69 1.19
CA MET A 50 -1.75 -4.29 0.57
C MET A 50 -1.36 -5.36 -0.46
N ARG A 51 -0.37 -5.09 -1.32
CA ARG A 51 0.13 -6.07 -2.30
C ARG A 51 0.54 -7.40 -1.67
N LEU A 52 1.16 -7.35 -0.49
CA LEU A 52 1.62 -8.55 0.23
C LEU A 52 0.49 -9.53 0.63
N TYR A 53 -0.75 -9.04 0.77
CA TYR A 53 -1.92 -9.85 1.13
C TYR A 53 -2.64 -10.47 -0.07
N ILE A 54 -2.14 -10.24 -1.28
CA ILE A 54 -2.68 -10.86 -2.49
C ILE A 54 -2.02 -12.22 -2.66
N GLU A 55 -2.82 -13.27 -2.56
CA GLU A 55 -2.39 -14.66 -2.55
C GLU A 55 -2.77 -15.26 -3.90
N GLY A 56 -1.82 -15.35 -4.82
CA GLY A 56 -2.06 -15.83 -6.20
C GLY A 56 -1.75 -14.83 -7.30
N GLY A 57 -1.27 -13.63 -6.96
CA GLY A 57 -0.97 -12.58 -7.92
C GLY A 57 -2.20 -11.76 -8.30
N TYR A 58 -2.02 -10.81 -9.22
CA TYR A 58 -3.07 -9.93 -9.69
C TYR A 58 -2.72 -9.32 -11.04
N SER A 59 -3.74 -8.84 -11.75
CA SER A 59 -3.56 -8.16 -13.02
C SER A 59 -4.36 -6.87 -13.07
N LEU A 60 -3.64 -5.75 -13.08
CA LEU A 60 -4.17 -4.39 -13.14
C LEU A 60 -3.68 -3.69 -14.41
N GLY A 61 -4.03 -4.24 -15.58
CA GLY A 61 -3.68 -3.62 -16.87
C GLY A 61 -4.49 -2.35 -17.13
N GLU A 62 -3.85 -1.20 -17.28
CA GLU A 62 -4.52 0.11 -17.46
C GLU A 62 -5.41 0.18 -18.71
N HIS A 63 -5.11 -0.63 -19.72
CA HIS A 63 -5.82 -0.70 -20.99
C HIS A 63 -6.93 -1.75 -21.02
N LYS A 64 -7.15 -2.47 -19.90
CA LYS A 64 -8.21 -3.48 -19.82
C LYS A 64 -9.54 -2.81 -19.52
N ASP A 65 -10.59 -3.26 -20.22
CA ASP A 65 -11.95 -2.92 -19.86
C ASP A 65 -12.23 -3.36 -18.41
N GLY A 66 -12.82 -2.46 -17.62
CA GLY A 66 -13.08 -2.71 -16.20
C GLY A 66 -11.87 -2.50 -15.28
N TYR A 67 -10.77 -1.88 -15.73
CA TYR A 67 -9.60 -1.57 -14.88
C TYR A 67 -9.99 -0.96 -13.52
N ARG A 68 -10.84 0.06 -13.51
CA ARG A 68 -11.27 0.74 -12.26
C ARG A 68 -12.06 -0.19 -11.34
N ASP A 69 -12.90 -1.06 -11.90
CA ASP A 69 -13.71 -2.00 -11.13
C ASP A 69 -12.83 -3.09 -10.51
N GLU A 70 -11.85 -3.61 -11.25
CA GLU A 70 -10.88 -4.57 -10.72
C GLU A 70 -9.98 -3.93 -9.65
N VAL A 71 -9.49 -2.70 -9.85
CA VAL A 71 -8.77 -1.94 -8.81
C VAL A 71 -9.62 -1.82 -7.54
N LEU A 72 -10.89 -1.44 -7.66
CA LEU A 72 -11.80 -1.26 -6.54
C LEU A 72 -12.07 -2.59 -5.81
N LYS A 73 -12.38 -3.65 -6.55
CA LYS A 73 -12.66 -5.00 -6.04
C LYS A 73 -11.46 -5.57 -5.30
N LEU A 74 -10.28 -5.49 -5.91
CA LEU A 74 -9.04 -5.98 -5.32
C LEU A 74 -8.68 -5.17 -4.06
N GLY A 75 -8.77 -3.84 -4.12
CA GLY A 75 -8.51 -2.97 -2.98
C GLY A 75 -9.40 -3.28 -1.77
N LYS A 76 -10.71 -3.50 -1.99
CA LYS A 76 -11.64 -3.91 -0.93
C LYS A 76 -11.33 -5.30 -0.37
N SER A 77 -11.03 -6.27 -1.23
CA SER A 77 -10.68 -7.63 -0.82
C SER A 77 -9.44 -7.64 0.09
N VAL A 78 -8.43 -6.89 -0.31
CA VAL A 78 -7.17 -6.78 0.45
C VAL A 78 -7.36 -5.99 1.74
N GLU A 79 -8.18 -4.95 1.76
CA GLU A 79 -8.50 -4.22 2.99
C GLU A 79 -9.13 -5.15 4.05
N VAL A 80 -10.02 -6.06 3.64
CA VAL A 80 -10.60 -7.07 4.55
C VAL A 80 -9.51 -7.98 5.12
N LYS A 81 -8.59 -8.50 4.28
CA LYS A 81 -7.47 -9.34 4.73
C LYS A 81 -6.55 -8.61 5.71
N LEU A 82 -6.20 -7.37 5.40
CA LEU A 82 -5.38 -6.52 6.27
C LEU A 82 -6.09 -6.22 7.60
N GLY A 83 -7.41 -6.02 7.57
CA GLY A 83 -8.24 -5.87 8.76
C GLY A 83 -8.26 -7.11 9.65
N LEU A 84 -8.36 -8.30 9.06
CA LEU A 84 -8.25 -9.57 9.79
C LEU A 84 -6.88 -9.72 10.46
N TYR A 85 -5.80 -9.38 9.76
CA TYR A 85 -4.46 -9.38 10.34
C TYR A 85 -4.34 -8.41 11.53
N PHE A 86 -4.86 -7.19 11.40
CA PHE A 86 -4.86 -6.24 12.52
C PHE A 86 -5.61 -6.79 13.73
N LYS A 87 -6.74 -7.47 13.51
CA LYS A 87 -7.50 -8.13 14.57
C LYS A 87 -6.70 -9.26 15.23
N GLU A 88 -6.06 -10.12 14.44
CA GLU A 88 -5.23 -11.22 14.93
C GLU A 88 -4.05 -10.71 15.78
N LYS A 89 -3.37 -9.64 15.33
CA LYS A 89 -2.25 -9.04 16.06
C LYS A 89 -2.66 -8.10 17.19
N GLY A 90 -3.96 -7.99 17.50
CA GLY A 90 -4.46 -7.11 18.57
C GLY A 90 -4.23 -5.62 18.32
N ILE A 91 -4.05 -5.20 17.07
CA ILE A 91 -3.78 -3.82 16.69
C ILE A 91 -5.09 -3.02 16.70
N LYS A 92 -5.31 -2.26 17.79
CA LYS A 92 -6.52 -1.44 17.99
C LYS A 92 -6.45 -0.03 17.37
N ALA A 93 -5.49 0.23 16.49
CA ALA A 93 -5.24 1.56 15.94
C ALA A 93 -6.40 2.05 15.05
N LYS A 94 -7.13 3.07 15.49
CA LYS A 94 -8.28 3.65 14.76
C LYS A 94 -7.86 4.69 13.72
N ALA A 95 -6.86 5.52 14.03
CA ALA A 95 -6.35 6.55 13.13
C ALA A 95 -5.42 5.96 12.05
N GLY A 96 -5.48 6.51 10.84
CA GLY A 96 -4.66 6.06 9.71
C GLY A 96 -3.15 6.07 9.97
N GLY A 97 -2.63 7.19 10.49
CA GLY A 97 -1.21 7.32 10.83
C GLY A 97 -0.74 6.33 11.90
N ALA A 98 -1.62 6.00 12.86
CA ALA A 98 -1.32 4.99 13.88
C ALA A 98 -1.27 3.57 13.32
N ARG A 99 -2.16 3.24 12.36
CA ARG A 99 -2.13 1.96 11.63
C ARG A 99 -0.83 1.81 10.83
N LEU A 100 -0.42 2.85 10.10
CA LEU A 100 0.84 2.83 9.35
C LEU A 100 2.07 2.74 10.25
N LYS A 101 2.08 3.44 11.39
CA LYS A 101 3.15 3.29 12.39
C LYS A 101 3.25 1.84 12.84
N LYS A 102 2.12 1.21 13.17
CA LYS A 102 2.14 -0.17 13.65
C LYS A 102 2.54 -1.17 12.57
N LEU A 103 2.12 -0.95 11.32
CA LEU A 103 2.57 -1.75 10.17
C LEU A 103 4.09 -1.65 9.99
N ARG A 104 4.68 -0.46 10.16
CA ARG A 104 6.15 -0.30 10.12
C ARG A 104 6.84 -1.07 11.23
N GLU A 105 6.34 -1.00 12.47
CA GLU A 105 6.92 -1.73 13.60
C GLU A 105 6.91 -3.26 13.36
N VAL A 106 5.78 -3.83 12.95
CA VAL A 106 5.69 -5.28 12.72
C VAL A 106 6.48 -5.72 11.47
N HIS A 107 6.65 -4.83 10.49
CA HIS A 107 7.53 -5.04 9.36
C HIS A 107 9.00 -5.09 9.76
N CYS A 108 9.47 -4.14 10.58
CA CYS A 108 10.84 -4.17 11.09
C CYS A 108 11.12 -5.41 11.96
N ALA A 109 10.10 -5.96 12.61
CA ALA A 109 10.19 -7.22 13.35
C ALA A 109 10.08 -8.49 12.47
N GLY A 110 10.07 -8.36 11.14
CA GLY A 110 10.12 -9.49 10.21
C GLY A 110 8.79 -10.25 10.02
N HIS A 111 7.67 -9.75 10.54
CA HIS A 111 6.39 -10.46 10.48
C HIS A 111 5.82 -10.60 9.05
N PHE A 112 6.35 -9.83 8.10
CA PHE A 112 5.93 -9.88 6.69
C PHE A 112 6.90 -10.65 5.79
N ASP A 113 7.97 -11.25 6.31
CA ASP A 113 9.01 -11.89 5.49
C ASP A 113 8.46 -12.97 4.58
N ALA A 114 7.59 -13.84 5.12
CA ALA A 114 6.92 -14.87 4.33
C ALA A 114 6.01 -14.28 3.24
N HIS A 115 5.36 -13.14 3.51
CA HIS A 115 4.50 -12.47 2.54
C HIS A 115 5.34 -11.80 1.43
N ILE A 116 6.48 -11.20 1.80
CA ILE A 116 7.45 -10.61 0.89
C ILE A 116 8.02 -11.69 -0.02
N GLN A 117 8.47 -12.82 0.53
CA GLN A 117 8.99 -13.95 -0.25
C GLN A 117 7.94 -14.51 -1.22
N ARG A 118 6.68 -14.62 -0.77
CA ARG A 118 5.56 -15.03 -1.63
C ARG A 118 5.34 -14.04 -2.76
N PHE A 119 5.30 -12.74 -2.45
CA PHE A 119 5.13 -11.70 -3.46
C PHE A 119 6.26 -11.72 -4.48
N ASP A 120 7.52 -11.85 -4.04
CA ASP A 120 8.69 -12.00 -4.92
C ASP A 120 8.56 -13.23 -5.84
N GLY A 121 8.07 -14.36 -5.31
CA GLY A 121 7.79 -15.56 -6.10
C GLY A 121 6.74 -15.33 -7.18
N LEU A 122 5.62 -14.69 -6.84
CA LEU A 122 4.56 -14.34 -7.78
C LEU A 122 5.05 -13.35 -8.85
N PHE A 123 5.85 -12.37 -8.45
CA PHE A 123 6.44 -11.39 -9.36
C PHE A 123 7.39 -12.05 -10.35
N ARG A 124 8.30 -12.92 -9.89
CA ARG A 124 9.22 -13.69 -10.75
C ARG A 124 8.51 -14.64 -11.70
N ALA A 125 7.37 -15.20 -11.28
CA ALA A 125 6.54 -16.08 -12.09
C ALA A 125 5.70 -15.33 -13.15
N GLY A 126 5.74 -14.00 -13.20
CA GLY A 126 4.94 -13.20 -14.12
C GLY A 126 3.45 -13.16 -13.79
N LEU A 127 3.07 -13.51 -12.55
CA LEU A 127 1.68 -13.53 -12.07
C LEU A 127 1.22 -12.16 -11.52
N VAL A 128 2.06 -11.13 -11.64
CA VAL A 128 1.79 -9.77 -11.18
C VAL A 128 1.92 -8.82 -12.37
N GLU A 129 0.79 -8.28 -12.83
CA GLU A 129 0.74 -7.19 -13.79
C GLU A 129 0.33 -5.92 -13.03
N ASP A 130 1.31 -5.06 -12.73
CA ASP A 130 1.15 -3.82 -11.97
C ASP A 130 1.65 -2.63 -12.82
N PRO A 131 0.85 -1.55 -12.97
CA PRO A 131 1.23 -0.39 -13.78
C PRO A 131 2.14 0.61 -13.05
N SER A 132 2.39 0.40 -11.75
CA SER A 132 3.32 1.22 -10.99
C SER A 132 4.76 0.93 -11.42
N PRO A 133 5.67 1.92 -11.37
CA PRO A 133 7.08 1.68 -11.64
C PRO A 133 7.67 0.72 -10.61
N LEU A 134 8.67 -0.08 -11.01
CA LEU A 134 9.38 -1.01 -10.13
C LEU A 134 9.99 -0.31 -8.91
N SER A 135 10.40 0.96 -9.02
CA SER A 135 10.87 1.78 -7.90
C SER A 135 9.79 2.03 -6.83
N SER A 136 8.53 1.77 -7.18
CA SER A 136 7.38 1.84 -6.28
C SER A 136 6.79 0.49 -5.91
N ILE A 137 7.44 -0.59 -6.31
CA ILE A 137 7.16 -1.96 -5.90
C ILE A 137 8.37 -2.39 -5.05
N ASN A 138 8.18 -3.19 -4.00
CA ASN A 138 9.26 -3.76 -3.18
C ASN A 138 10.09 -2.79 -2.29
N GLN A 139 9.57 -1.61 -1.89
CA GLN A 139 10.31 -0.77 -0.92
C GLN A 139 10.37 -1.38 0.49
N LEU A 140 9.48 -2.31 0.82
CA LEU A 140 9.51 -3.05 2.07
C LEU A 140 10.86 -3.75 2.27
N ARG A 141 11.49 -4.25 1.20
CA ARG A 141 12.84 -4.83 1.25
C ARG A 141 13.92 -3.82 1.66
N LEU A 142 13.80 -2.56 1.23
CA LEU A 142 14.73 -1.47 1.60
C LEU A 142 14.54 -1.03 3.05
N LEU A 143 13.32 -1.12 3.59
CA LEU A 143 13.05 -0.80 4.99
C LEU A 143 13.62 -1.84 5.97
N GLN A 144 13.80 -3.09 5.54
CA GLN A 144 14.48 -4.12 6.36
C GLN A 144 15.98 -3.86 6.51
N LEU A 145 16.64 -3.41 5.44
CA LEU A 145 18.08 -3.11 5.43
C LEU A 145 18.45 -1.94 6.37
N ASN A 146 17.55 -0.99 6.57
CA ASN A 146 17.78 0.17 7.44
C ASN A 146 17.46 -0.07 8.92
N ALA A 147 16.91 -1.24 9.27
CA ALA A 147 16.55 -1.60 10.65
C ALA A 147 17.64 -2.43 11.35
N SER A 148 18.77 -2.72 10.69
CA SER A 148 19.90 -3.48 11.22
C SER A 148 21.13 -2.63 11.57
N ILE A 149 20.93 -1.35 11.96
CA ILE A 149 22.00 -0.47 12.46
C ILE A 149 21.67 -0.03 13.87
#